data_AF-G9YS21-F1
#
_entry.id   AF-G9YS21-F1
#
_cell.length_a   1.000
_cell.length_b   1.000
_cell.length_c   1.000
_cell.angle_alpha   90.00
_cell.angle_beta   90.00
_cell.angle_gamma   90.00
#
_symmetry.space_group_name_H-M   'P 1'
#
loop_
_entity.id
_entity.type
_entity.pdbx_description
1 polymer ?
#
loop_
_entity_poly.entity_id
_entity_poly.type
_entity_poly.pdbx_seq_one_letter_code
_entity_poly.pdbx_strand_id
1 'polypeptide(L)'
;MIREKTTEDLRHMTDEEGLILQGCGGDLQEWVDGINELLTQEGILLNGSKFENAATFQHDGLTNLLLSFDGVQLNVGKLAMWRIQTHSQFGGTWLSDYVPNRLGGFLGQPHQQERSKPYCSLIEQDGNIFNLMGAASRTLREHGMGDQAKEMCDRITGGNCHSYHEALCIISEYVETELSALQDQSKGKKEKHAYER
;
A
#
# COMPACT_ATOMS: atom_id res chain seq x y z
N MET A 1 8.33 -25.77 -9.24
CA MET A 1 8.58 -25.45 -10.66
C MET A 1 8.47 -23.95 -10.80
N ILE A 2 9.47 -23.28 -11.40
CA ILE A 2 9.46 -21.82 -11.54
C ILE A 2 8.81 -21.46 -12.87
N ARG A 3 7.72 -20.68 -12.82
CA ARG A 3 7.01 -20.18 -14.01
C ARG A 3 7.53 -18.81 -14.39
N GLU A 4 7.51 -18.47 -15.68
CA GLU A 4 7.75 -17.09 -16.11
C GLU A 4 6.43 -16.31 -16.09
N LYS A 5 6.47 -15.07 -15.59
CA LYS A 5 5.35 -14.13 -15.59
C LYS A 5 5.83 -12.76 -16.07
N THR A 6 4.92 -12.00 -16.66
CA THR A 6 5.11 -10.58 -16.96
C THR A 6 4.60 -9.71 -15.80
N THR A 7 4.98 -8.44 -15.79
CA THR A 7 4.43 -7.47 -14.82
C THR A 7 2.92 -7.29 -14.99
N GLU A 8 2.38 -7.45 -16.19
CA GLU A 8 0.93 -7.39 -16.43
C GLU A 8 0.23 -8.60 -15.81
N ASP A 9 0.82 -9.80 -15.89
CA ASP A 9 0.28 -10.99 -15.23
C ASP A 9 0.18 -10.79 -13.72
N LEU A 10 1.15 -10.10 -13.10
CA LEU A 10 1.12 -9.75 -11.68
C LEU A 10 -0.06 -8.81 -11.35
N ARG A 11 -0.40 -7.89 -12.25
CA ARG A 11 -1.52 -6.97 -12.05
C ARG A 11 -2.88 -7.67 -12.15
N HIS A 12 -2.95 -8.87 -12.71
CA HIS A 12 -4.16 -9.71 -12.69
C HIS A 12 -4.32 -10.55 -11.42
N MET A 13 -3.32 -10.58 -10.53
CA MET A 13 -3.31 -11.45 -9.34
C MET A 13 -4.05 -10.81 -8.14
N THR A 14 -5.30 -10.39 -8.34
CA THR A 14 -6.09 -9.60 -7.36
C THR A 14 -6.38 -10.32 -6.04
N ASP A 15 -6.47 -11.65 -6.09
CA ASP A 15 -6.86 -12.50 -4.96
C ASP A 15 -5.72 -13.45 -4.53
N GLU A 16 -4.51 -13.19 -5.00
CA GLU A 16 -3.31 -13.96 -4.65
C GLU A 16 -2.40 -13.13 -3.75
N GLU A 17 -1.58 -13.82 -2.96
CA GLU A 17 -0.55 -13.19 -2.13
C GLU A 17 0.76 -13.98 -2.23
N GLY A 18 1.86 -13.28 -2.04
CA GLY A 18 3.18 -13.88 -2.11
C GLY A 18 4.29 -12.97 -1.60
N LEU A 19 5.45 -13.58 -1.44
CA LEU A 19 6.69 -12.86 -1.13
C LEU A 19 7.48 -12.66 -2.43
N ILE A 20 7.78 -11.40 -2.76
CA ILE A 20 8.65 -11.05 -3.87
C ILE A 20 10.05 -10.77 -3.32
N LEU A 21 11.04 -11.43 -3.91
CA LEU A 21 12.46 -11.16 -3.73
C LEU A 21 13.01 -10.50 -5.00
N GLN A 22 13.88 -9.51 -4.83
CA GLN A 22 14.36 -8.67 -5.92
C GLN A 22 15.86 -8.88 -6.16
N GLY A 23 16.27 -8.81 -7.43
CA GLY A 23 17.68 -8.96 -7.81
C GLY A 23 18.22 -10.38 -7.65
N CYS A 24 17.38 -11.39 -7.90
CA CYS A 24 17.77 -12.79 -7.87
C CYS A 24 18.69 -13.11 -9.06
N GLY A 25 20.00 -13.07 -8.82
CA GLY A 25 21.01 -13.51 -9.78
C GLY A 25 21.33 -15.01 -9.66
N GLY A 26 21.93 -15.58 -10.70
CA GLY A 26 22.31 -17.00 -10.71
C GLY A 26 21.13 -17.93 -10.97
N ASP A 27 21.18 -19.13 -10.37
CA ASP A 27 20.14 -20.15 -10.54
C ASP A 27 18.93 -19.86 -9.63
N LEU A 28 17.75 -19.75 -10.23
CA LEU A 28 16.52 -19.41 -9.50
C LEU A 28 16.00 -20.56 -8.62
N GLN A 29 16.31 -21.81 -8.95
CA GLN A 29 15.92 -22.95 -8.12
C GLN A 29 16.75 -22.98 -6.84
N GLU A 30 18.05 -22.64 -6.90
CA GLU A 30 18.88 -22.45 -5.69
C GLU A 30 18.31 -21.37 -4.77
N TRP A 31 17.74 -20.29 -5.33
CA TRP A 31 17.02 -19.28 -4.54
C TRP A 31 15.79 -19.86 -3.85
N VAL A 32 14.93 -20.58 -4.58
CA VAL A 32 13.72 -21.19 -4.00
C VAL A 32 14.07 -22.18 -2.89
N ASP A 33 15.08 -23.03 -3.13
CA ASP A 33 15.50 -24.05 -2.19
C ASP A 33 16.13 -23.43 -0.95
N GLY A 34 17.05 -22.47 -1.13
CA GLY A 34 17.71 -21.76 -0.03
C GLY A 34 16.73 -20.96 0.83
N ILE A 35 15.76 -20.28 0.21
CA ILE A 35 14.73 -19.54 0.97
C ILE A 35 13.81 -20.50 1.73
N ASN A 36 13.42 -21.63 1.13
CA ASN A 36 12.65 -22.66 1.84
C ASN A 36 13.42 -23.22 3.05
N GLU A 37 14.72 -23.47 2.91
CA GLU A 37 15.55 -23.93 4.03
C GLU A 37 15.65 -22.89 5.14
N LEU A 38 15.98 -21.64 4.80
CA LEU A 38 16.07 -20.53 5.76
C LEU A 38 14.75 -20.33 6.53
N LEU A 39 13.64 -20.26 5.82
CA LEU A 39 12.33 -20.04 6.44
C LEU A 39 11.85 -21.26 7.25
N THR A 40 12.30 -22.46 6.91
CA THR A 40 12.07 -23.67 7.73
C THR A 40 12.87 -23.58 9.04
N GLN A 41 14.14 -23.20 8.97
CA GLN A 41 15.02 -23.08 10.15
C GLN A 41 14.51 -22.02 11.14
N GLU A 42 13.97 -20.91 10.64
CA GLU A 42 13.35 -19.85 11.46
C GLU A 42 11.98 -20.24 12.04
N GLY A 43 11.47 -21.44 11.67
CA GLY A 43 10.14 -21.91 12.04
C GLY A 43 9.04 -20.99 11.52
N ILE A 44 9.22 -20.47 10.31
CA ILE A 44 8.25 -19.66 9.57
C ILE A 44 7.37 -20.58 8.72
N LEU A 45 7.99 -21.53 8.02
CA LEU A 45 7.28 -22.61 7.34
C LEU A 45 6.82 -23.65 8.35
N LEU A 46 5.52 -23.93 8.36
CA LEU A 46 4.88 -24.82 9.33
C LEU A 46 4.61 -26.18 8.70
N ASN A 47 4.61 -27.23 9.53
CA ASN A 47 4.22 -28.59 9.16
C ASN A 47 5.00 -29.17 7.95
N GLY A 48 6.23 -28.71 7.74
CA GLY A 48 7.07 -29.11 6.60
C GLY A 48 6.60 -28.58 5.25
N SER A 49 5.66 -27.63 5.21
CA SER A 49 5.24 -26.96 3.98
C SER A 49 6.37 -26.15 3.36
N LYS A 50 6.28 -25.92 2.05
CA LYS A 50 7.29 -25.22 1.26
C LYS A 50 6.64 -24.40 0.16
N PHE A 51 7.36 -23.41 -0.34
CA PHE A 51 7.03 -22.71 -1.57
C PHE A 51 7.32 -23.60 -2.77
N GLU A 52 6.30 -24.34 -3.23
CA GLU A 52 6.37 -25.18 -4.43
C GLU A 52 6.05 -24.40 -5.71
N ASN A 53 5.23 -23.36 -5.56
CA ASN A 53 4.75 -22.47 -6.61
C ASN A 53 5.55 -21.16 -6.58
N ALA A 54 6.51 -21.06 -7.49
CA ALA A 54 7.31 -19.85 -7.68
C ALA A 54 7.16 -19.33 -9.11
N ALA A 55 7.27 -18.02 -9.27
CA ALA A 55 7.31 -17.37 -10.57
C ALA A 55 8.45 -16.36 -10.64
N THR A 56 9.03 -16.18 -11.82
CA THR A 56 10.03 -15.15 -12.09
C THR A 56 9.51 -14.12 -13.07
N PHE A 57 9.94 -12.87 -12.91
CA PHE A 57 9.57 -11.76 -13.78
C PHE A 57 10.68 -10.70 -13.79
N GLN A 58 10.77 -9.97 -14.89
CA GLN A 58 11.72 -8.86 -15.05
C GLN A 58 11.02 -7.52 -14.77
N HIS A 59 11.64 -6.67 -13.96
CA HIS A 59 11.17 -5.29 -13.74
C HIS A 59 12.33 -4.39 -13.31
N ASP A 60 12.42 -3.18 -13.86
CA ASP A 60 13.51 -2.22 -13.61
C ASP A 60 14.94 -2.79 -13.79
N GLY A 61 15.11 -3.71 -14.74
CA GLY A 61 16.40 -4.36 -15.02
C GLY A 61 16.83 -5.40 -13.99
N LEU A 62 15.94 -5.77 -13.06
CA LEU A 62 16.15 -6.82 -12.06
C LEU A 62 15.34 -8.07 -12.41
N THR A 63 15.97 -9.23 -12.23
CA THR A 63 15.28 -10.52 -12.13
C THR A 63 14.66 -10.62 -10.75
N ASN A 64 13.35 -10.80 -10.69
CA ASN A 64 12.60 -10.92 -9.44
C ASN A 64 12.00 -12.34 -9.34
N LEU A 65 11.79 -12.79 -8.10
CA LEU A 65 11.22 -14.08 -7.77
C LEU A 65 10.02 -13.89 -6.85
N LEU A 66 8.85 -14.35 -7.28
CA LEU A 66 7.62 -14.40 -6.52
C LEU A 66 7.41 -15.81 -5.96
N LEU A 67 7.33 -15.91 -4.64
CA LEU A 67 6.99 -17.13 -3.91
C LEU A 67 5.51 -17.05 -3.49
N SER A 68 4.66 -17.84 -4.14
CA SER A 68 3.21 -17.83 -3.90
C SER A 68 2.86 -18.46 -2.56
N PHE A 69 1.90 -17.88 -1.83
CA PHE A 69 1.43 -18.44 -0.57
C PHE A 69 0.39 -19.56 -0.77
N ASP A 70 -0.02 -19.82 -2.01
CA ASP A 70 -0.99 -20.87 -2.32
C ASP A 70 -0.50 -22.25 -1.86
N GLY A 71 -1.29 -22.90 -1.01
CA GLY A 71 -0.99 -24.20 -0.43
C GLY A 71 0.11 -24.20 0.65
N VAL A 72 0.62 -23.05 1.08
CA VAL A 72 1.74 -22.96 2.05
C VAL A 72 1.23 -22.63 3.46
N GLN A 73 1.69 -23.37 4.46
CA GLN A 73 1.33 -23.10 5.86
C GLN A 73 2.40 -22.24 6.51
N LEU A 74 2.07 -20.98 6.79
CA LEU A 74 3.03 -19.96 7.19
C LEU A 74 2.70 -19.36 8.56
N ASN A 75 3.74 -19.05 9.33
CA ASN A 75 3.65 -18.06 10.38
C ASN A 75 3.84 -16.67 9.78
N VAL A 76 2.73 -16.04 9.36
CA VAL A 76 2.73 -14.74 8.66
C VAL A 76 3.39 -13.64 9.50
N GLY A 77 3.19 -13.64 10.83
CA GLY A 77 3.80 -12.65 11.72
C GLY A 77 5.33 -12.75 11.75
N LYS A 78 5.88 -13.97 11.85
CA LYS A 78 7.33 -14.19 11.76
C LYS A 78 7.86 -13.88 10.37
N LEU A 79 7.14 -14.25 9.30
CA LEU A 79 7.55 -13.94 7.93
C LEU A 79 7.64 -12.42 7.71
N ALA A 80 6.70 -11.65 8.24
CA ALA A 80 6.71 -10.20 8.18
C ALA A 80 7.95 -9.60 8.87
N MET A 81 8.31 -10.12 10.05
CA MET A 81 9.52 -9.71 10.76
C MET A 81 10.79 -10.10 10.01
N TRP A 82 10.86 -11.33 9.51
CA TRP A 82 11.98 -11.81 8.70
C TRP A 82 12.18 -10.94 7.47
N ARG A 83 11.10 -10.65 6.73
CA ARG A 83 11.12 -9.77 5.54
C ARG A 83 11.72 -8.40 5.86
N ILE A 84 11.36 -7.80 6.99
CA ILE A 84 11.91 -6.49 7.41
C ILE A 84 13.40 -6.62 7.75
N GLN A 85 13.78 -7.65 8.50
CA GLN A 85 15.16 -7.87 8.94
C GLN A 85 16.12 -8.18 7.77
N THR A 86 15.64 -8.89 6.76
CA THR A 86 16.45 -9.32 5.60
C THR A 86 16.24 -8.44 4.36
N HIS A 87 15.50 -7.33 4.48
CA HIS A 87 15.16 -6.46 3.35
C HIS A 87 16.39 -5.96 2.58
N SER A 88 17.48 -5.60 3.28
CA SER A 88 18.72 -5.14 2.64
C SER A 88 19.41 -6.23 1.82
N GLN A 89 19.18 -7.50 2.14
CA GLN A 89 19.79 -8.64 1.46
C GLN A 89 18.95 -9.13 0.27
N PHE A 90 17.62 -9.20 0.44
CA PHE A 90 16.75 -9.83 -0.56
C PHE A 90 15.76 -8.88 -1.23
N GLY A 91 15.65 -7.63 -0.78
CA GLY A 91 14.65 -6.69 -1.28
C GLY A 91 13.21 -7.18 -1.07
N GLY A 92 12.96 -7.95 0.00
CA GLY A 92 11.72 -8.66 0.22
C GLY A 92 10.50 -7.74 0.36
N THR A 93 9.45 -7.97 -0.41
CA THR A 93 8.21 -7.17 -0.41
C THR A 93 6.99 -8.06 -0.67
N TRP A 94 5.80 -7.64 -0.23
CA TRP A 94 4.58 -8.40 -0.51
C TRP A 94 4.13 -8.15 -1.94
N LEU A 95 3.44 -9.12 -2.55
CA LEU A 95 2.79 -8.91 -3.85
C LEU A 95 1.76 -7.77 -3.76
N SER A 96 0.98 -7.75 -2.69
CA SER A 96 0.03 -6.69 -2.38
C SER A 96 0.65 -5.30 -2.16
N ASP A 97 1.93 -5.24 -1.77
CA ASP A 97 2.68 -3.99 -1.69
C ASP A 97 3.30 -3.63 -3.05
N TYR A 98 3.88 -4.62 -3.75
CA TYR A 98 4.64 -4.39 -4.96
C TYR A 98 3.77 -3.91 -6.12
N VAL A 99 2.63 -4.56 -6.34
CA VAL A 99 1.78 -4.27 -7.50
C VAL A 99 1.23 -2.83 -7.45
N PRO A 100 0.64 -2.35 -6.35
CA PRO A 100 0.21 -0.95 -6.24
C PRO A 100 1.36 0.04 -6.31
N ASN A 101 2.48 -0.22 -5.61
CA ASN A 101 3.55 0.76 -5.46
C ASN A 101 4.53 0.82 -6.63
N ARG A 102 4.65 -0.26 -7.42
CA ARG A 102 5.64 -0.37 -8.51
C ARG A 102 5.03 -0.58 -9.88
N LEU A 103 3.90 -1.28 -9.96
CA LEU A 103 3.28 -1.66 -11.24
C LEU A 103 2.03 -0.85 -11.56
N GLY A 104 1.70 0.14 -10.72
CA GLY A 104 0.51 0.95 -10.88
C GLY A 104 -0.76 0.12 -10.70
N GLY A 105 -0.86 -0.66 -9.63
CA GLY A 105 -2.12 -1.26 -9.16
C GLY A 105 -2.56 -2.54 -9.86
N PHE A 106 -3.42 -3.30 -9.16
CA PHE A 106 -4.10 -4.46 -9.72
C PHE A 106 -5.21 -4.02 -10.67
N LEU A 107 -5.42 -4.78 -11.74
CA LEU A 107 -6.47 -4.56 -12.72
C LEU A 107 -7.84 -4.92 -12.13
N GLY A 108 -8.85 -4.09 -12.38
CA GLY A 108 -10.20 -4.31 -11.86
C GLY A 108 -10.43 -3.87 -10.41
N GLN A 109 -9.37 -3.53 -9.67
CA GLN A 109 -9.49 -2.79 -8.41
C GLN A 109 -9.44 -1.29 -8.71
N PRO A 110 -10.42 -0.48 -8.26
CA PRO A 110 -10.35 0.97 -8.41
C PRO A 110 -9.08 1.44 -7.69
N HIS A 111 -8.10 1.88 -8.46
CA HIS A 111 -6.82 2.29 -7.91
C HIS A 111 -7.04 3.36 -6.83
N GLN A 112 -6.62 3.05 -5.61
CA GLN A 112 -6.07 4.07 -4.73
C GLN A 112 -4.66 4.38 -5.26
N GLN A 113 -4.58 4.88 -6.49
CA GLN A 113 -3.43 5.68 -6.90
C GLN A 113 -3.27 6.77 -5.83
N GLU A 114 -2.06 7.23 -5.60
CA GLU A 114 -1.84 8.59 -5.09
C GLU A 114 -2.59 9.54 -6.04
N ARG A 115 -3.89 9.69 -5.78
CA ARG A 115 -4.83 10.46 -6.56
C ARG A 115 -4.30 11.87 -6.47
N SER A 116 -4.00 12.49 -7.61
CA SER A 116 -3.69 13.91 -7.65
C SER A 116 -4.90 14.67 -7.09
N LYS A 117 -4.87 14.92 -5.78
CA LYS A 117 -5.98 15.55 -5.08
C LYS A 117 -6.14 16.94 -5.66
N PRO A 118 -7.30 17.28 -6.23
CA PRO A 118 -7.49 18.61 -6.75
C PRO A 118 -7.45 19.59 -5.58
N TYR A 119 -6.79 20.72 -5.79
CA TYR A 119 -6.69 21.75 -4.77
C TYR A 119 -8.04 22.43 -4.58
N CYS A 120 -8.48 22.50 -3.33
CA CYS A 120 -9.73 23.11 -2.92
C CYS A 120 -9.45 24.17 -1.87
N SER A 121 -9.68 25.43 -2.23
CA SER A 121 -9.58 26.56 -1.29
C SER A 121 -10.73 26.50 -0.29
N LEU A 122 -10.43 26.19 0.98
CA LEU A 122 -11.42 26.16 2.06
C LEU A 122 -11.47 27.47 2.86
N ILE A 123 -10.46 28.34 2.73
CA ILE A 123 -10.38 29.61 3.49
C ILE A 123 -11.46 30.61 3.07
N GLU A 124 -11.92 30.57 1.83
CA GLU A 124 -12.94 31.49 1.29
C GLU A 124 -14.39 31.02 1.53
N GLN A 125 -14.57 29.83 2.13
CA GLN A 125 -15.88 29.24 2.36
C GLN A 125 -16.38 29.53 3.78
N ASP A 126 -17.70 29.62 3.93
CA ASP A 126 -18.33 29.61 5.25
C ASP A 126 -17.94 28.33 6.01
N GLY A 127 -17.45 28.48 7.24
CA GLY A 127 -16.90 27.40 8.07
C GLY A 127 -17.91 26.33 8.50
N ASN A 128 -19.11 26.32 7.94
CA ASN A 128 -20.06 25.22 8.04
C ASN A 128 -19.60 24.01 7.22
N ILE A 129 -19.58 22.82 7.83
CA ILE A 129 -19.13 21.58 7.19
C ILE A 129 -19.91 21.22 5.91
N PHE A 130 -21.20 21.55 5.83
CA PHE A 130 -21.98 21.29 4.62
C PHE A 130 -21.55 22.17 3.45
N ASN A 131 -21.10 23.40 3.73
CA ASN A 131 -20.54 24.30 2.71
C ASN A 131 -19.15 23.81 2.26
N LEU A 132 -18.29 23.39 3.19
CA LEU A 132 -16.98 22.82 2.87
C LEU A 132 -17.09 21.52 2.08
N MET A 133 -17.99 20.62 2.49
CA MET A 133 -18.32 19.40 1.76
C MET A 133 -18.84 19.74 0.35
N GLY A 134 -19.72 20.74 0.22
CA GLY A 134 -20.23 21.19 -1.07
C GLY A 134 -19.15 21.80 -1.98
N ALA A 135 -18.21 22.56 -1.42
CA ALA A 135 -17.06 23.10 -2.14
C ALA A 135 -16.15 21.97 -2.65
N ALA A 136 -15.72 21.06 -1.77
CA ALA A 136 -14.90 19.91 -2.14
C ALA A 136 -15.59 19.00 -3.18
N SER A 137 -16.91 18.78 -3.04
CA SER A 137 -17.70 17.98 -3.99
C SER A 137 -17.74 18.61 -5.38
N ARG A 138 -17.87 19.95 -5.47
CA ARG A 138 -17.80 20.68 -6.73
C ARG A 138 -16.41 20.57 -7.36
N THR A 139 -15.36 20.84 -6.58
CA THR A 139 -13.97 20.73 -7.04
C THR A 139 -13.67 19.35 -7.62
N LEU A 140 -14.10 18.28 -6.94
CA LEU A 140 -13.96 16.91 -7.45
C LEU A 140 -14.70 16.71 -8.77
N ARG A 141 -15.95 17.18 -8.89
CA ARG A 141 -16.74 17.05 -10.13
C ARG A 141 -16.13 17.83 -11.31
N GLU A 142 -15.58 19.01 -11.07
CA GLU A 142 -14.90 19.81 -12.09
C GLU A 142 -13.65 19.10 -12.65
N HIS A 143 -13.02 18.25 -11.84
CA HIS A 143 -11.88 17.42 -12.23
C HIS A 143 -12.29 16.01 -12.72
N GLY A 144 -13.58 15.77 -12.98
CA GLY A 144 -14.08 14.48 -13.45
C GLY A 144 -14.18 13.39 -12.37
N MET A 145 -13.97 13.73 -11.10
CA MET A 145 -13.93 12.82 -9.94
C MET A 145 -15.33 12.68 -9.30
N GLY A 146 -16.36 12.49 -10.13
CA GLY A 146 -17.77 12.49 -9.69
C GLY A 146 -18.13 11.38 -8.70
N ASP A 147 -17.58 10.19 -8.89
CA ASP A 147 -17.81 9.05 -7.98
C ASP A 147 -17.19 9.29 -6.60
N GLN A 148 -16.04 9.94 -6.55
CA GLN A 148 -15.36 10.31 -5.30
C GLN A 148 -16.10 11.43 -4.56
N ALA A 149 -16.66 12.38 -5.32
CA ALA A 149 -17.53 13.40 -4.75
C ALA A 149 -18.76 12.78 -4.06
N LYS A 150 -19.29 11.69 -4.61
CA LYS A 150 -20.40 10.94 -4.02
C LYS A 150 -19.95 10.16 -2.78
N GLU A 151 -18.85 9.40 -2.88
CA GLU A 151 -18.28 8.64 -1.76
C GLU A 151 -17.95 9.53 -0.55
N MET A 152 -17.32 10.68 -0.79
CA MET A 152 -16.99 11.67 0.25
C MET A 152 -18.26 12.17 0.96
N CYS A 153 -19.28 12.58 0.19
CA CYS A 153 -20.55 13.01 0.76
C CYS A 153 -21.21 11.89 1.58
N ASP A 154 -21.26 10.68 1.04
CA ASP A 154 -21.87 9.52 1.70
C ASP A 154 -21.15 9.19 3.02
N ARG A 155 -19.82 9.32 3.08
CA ARG A 155 -19.05 9.12 4.33
C ARG A 155 -19.35 10.17 5.39
N ILE A 156 -19.56 11.42 5.01
CA ILE A 156 -19.87 12.52 5.93
C ILE A 156 -21.33 12.45 6.39
N THR A 157 -22.28 12.17 5.48
CA THR A 157 -23.72 12.17 5.77
C THR A 157 -24.27 10.81 6.21
N GLY A 158 -23.53 9.72 5.99
CA GLY A 158 -23.96 8.34 6.23
C GLY A 158 -23.94 7.89 7.69
N GLY A 159 -23.81 8.82 8.65
CA GLY A 159 -23.93 8.54 10.08
C GLY A 159 -22.65 8.05 10.77
N ASN A 160 -21.55 7.86 10.05
CA ASN A 160 -20.25 7.48 10.64
C ASN A 160 -19.39 8.68 11.06
N CYS A 161 -19.78 9.89 10.66
CA CYS A 161 -19.09 11.13 11.00
C CYS A 161 -19.83 11.84 12.14
N HIS A 162 -19.19 11.95 13.30
CA HIS A 162 -19.79 12.43 14.54
C HIS A 162 -19.25 13.79 14.97
N SER A 163 -18.22 14.29 14.28
CA SER A 163 -17.62 15.59 14.59
C SER A 163 -17.25 16.38 13.34
N TYR A 164 -17.19 17.70 13.51
CA TYR A 164 -16.68 18.61 12.49
C TYR A 164 -15.24 18.26 12.07
N HIS A 165 -14.41 17.82 13.01
CA HIS A 165 -13.03 17.43 12.76
C HIS A 165 -12.93 16.16 11.91
N GLU A 166 -13.74 15.13 12.21
CA GLU A 166 -13.82 13.92 11.39
C GLU A 166 -14.24 14.24 9.97
N ALA A 167 -15.22 15.13 9.80
CA ALA A 167 -15.67 15.54 8.48
C ALA A 167 -14.57 16.27 7.69
N LEU A 168 -13.78 17.13 8.35
CA LEU A 168 -12.62 17.76 7.73
C LEU A 168 -11.53 16.75 7.34
N CYS A 169 -11.26 15.76 8.18
CA CYS A 169 -10.34 14.67 7.87
C CYS A 169 -10.82 13.87 6.66
N ILE A 170 -12.12 13.57 6.57
CA ILE A 170 -12.69 12.91 5.41
C ILE A 170 -12.49 13.79 4.16
N ILE A 171 -12.77 15.09 4.21
CA ILE A 171 -12.56 16.01 3.08
C ILE A 171 -11.09 16.02 2.62
N SER A 172 -10.13 16.09 3.55
CA SER A 172 -8.70 16.14 3.21
C SER A 172 -8.15 14.83 2.64
N GLU A 173 -8.87 13.72 2.74
CA GLU A 173 -8.55 12.48 2.03
C GLU A 173 -8.82 12.59 0.51
N TYR A 174 -9.73 13.46 0.08
CA TYR A 174 -10.14 13.59 -1.33
C TYR A 174 -9.60 14.84 -2.03
N VAL A 175 -9.43 15.95 -1.31
CA VAL A 175 -8.95 17.23 -1.87
C VAL A 175 -7.73 17.74 -1.12
N GLU A 176 -6.85 18.44 -1.83
CA GLU A 176 -5.72 19.13 -1.22
C GLU A 176 -6.21 20.49 -0.71
N THR A 177 -5.81 20.88 0.49
CA THR A 177 -6.29 22.13 1.12
C THR A 177 -5.14 22.89 1.73
N GLU A 178 -5.38 24.13 2.13
CA GLU A 178 -4.42 24.98 2.82
C GLU A 178 -3.96 24.39 4.17
N LEU A 179 -4.77 23.52 4.76
CA LEU A 179 -4.45 22.79 5.99
C LEU A 179 -3.43 21.67 5.77
N SER A 180 -3.35 21.11 4.55
CA SER A 180 -2.38 20.07 4.20
C SER A 180 -0.93 20.58 4.38
N ALA A 181 -0.67 21.85 4.04
CA ALA A 181 0.62 22.51 4.22
C ALA A 181 1.04 22.72 5.70
N LEU A 182 0.09 22.72 6.63
CA LEU A 182 0.36 22.86 8.08
C LEU A 182 0.71 21.54 8.76
N GLN A 183 0.31 20.40 8.17
CA GLN A 183 0.61 19.07 8.70
C GLN A 183 2.06 18.63 8.45
N ASP A 184 2.69 19.13 7.38
CA ASP A 184 4.12 18.89 7.12
C ASP A 184 5.04 19.63 8.09
N GLN A 185 4.60 20.76 8.66
CA GLN A 185 5.40 21.51 9.64
C GLN A 185 5.36 20.91 11.05
N SER A 186 4.38 20.06 11.38
CA SER A 186 4.26 19.44 12.71
C SER A 186 5.04 18.13 12.85
N LYS A 187 5.43 17.47 11.74
CA LYS A 187 6.35 16.32 11.77
C LYS A 187 7.82 16.70 12.08
N GLY A 188 8.17 17.99 12.06
CA GLY A 188 9.52 18.51 12.29
C GLY A 188 9.86 18.92 13.74
N LYS A 189 8.93 18.84 14.70
CA LYS A 189 9.21 19.20 16.11
C LYS A 189 8.95 18.02 17.05
N LYS A 190 9.84 17.02 17.03
CA LYS A 190 10.07 16.15 18.20
C LYS A 190 10.94 16.89 19.22
N GLU A 191 10.27 17.38 20.25
CA GLU A 191 10.66 17.42 21.66
C GLU A 191 12.15 17.63 22.01
N LYS A 192 12.45 18.83 22.52
CA LYS A 192 13.41 19.01 23.61
C LYS A 192 12.69 19.64 24.79
N HIS A 193 12.19 18.82 25.70
CA HIS A 193 11.98 19.24 27.08
C HIS A 193 12.60 18.21 28.00
N ALA A 194 13.88 18.45 28.32
CA ALA A 194 14.45 18.01 29.58
C ALA A 194 13.81 18.85 30.68
N TYR A 195 13.24 18.21 31.69
CA TYR A 195 12.91 18.86 32.96
C TYR A 195 13.79 18.21 34.03
N GLU A 196 14.84 18.93 34.41
CA GLU A 196 15.41 18.86 35.75
C GLU A 196 14.47 19.63 36.69
N ARG A 197 13.88 18.96 37.67
CA ARG A 197 14.08 19.27 39.09
C ARG A 197 13.40 18.24 39.98
#